data_AF-A0A8H4UXL3-F1
#
_entry.id   AF-A0A8H4UXL3-F1
#
_cell.length_a   1.000
_cell.length_b   1.000
_cell.length_c   1.000
_cell.angle_alpha   90.00
_cell.angle_beta   90.00
_cell.angle_gamma   90.00
#
_symmetry.space_group_name_H-M   'P 1'
#
loop_
_entity.id
_entity.type
_entity.pdbx_description
1 polymer ?
#
loop_
_entity_poly.entity_id
_entity_poly.type
_entity_poly.pdbx_seq_one_letter_code
_entity_poly.pdbx_strand_id
1 'polypeptide(L)'
;MEQLAVVIAAILQHRSPLALGNIIGSSISNILGAFSLGLLFQSAPVLGTADRFDTTAKIYTALAFLITSIAVGVIYFDVLNRITGVVLVATFTIYIASIAYAMYHGVNIPVSDSDSESDDNSDSGIGEDDDTTGPATETSPLLHPTDPPPARQQRRKHRSLLYHITQLVIGLVALTLSGYVLSHSASSIADSLHLSGTVFGVTILSFATTLPEKLVAVLSGARGHGSIMVASTAGSNVFLLTLCLGVVAITSSMPPSGVGGDRVAMFELGVAWTSAAVFLLTVVFGGGRIAGVGLVAAYVAFLVLELTVYRR
;
A
#
# COMPACT_ATOMS: atom_id res chain seq x y z
N MET A 1 -8.52 4.72 0.05
CA MET A 1 -9.81 5.22 -0.49
C MET A 1 -10.56 4.13 -1.24
N GLU A 2 -9.92 3.44 -2.19
CA GLU A 2 -10.54 2.35 -2.98
C GLU A 2 -11.15 1.25 -2.11
N GLN A 3 -10.40 0.75 -1.13
CA GLN A 3 -10.86 -0.31 -0.21
C GLN A 3 -12.13 0.10 0.56
N LEU A 4 -12.20 1.35 1.03
CA LEU A 4 -13.38 1.87 1.73
C LEU A 4 -14.58 2.00 0.79
N ALA A 5 -14.37 2.46 -0.45
CA ALA A 5 -15.43 2.55 -1.45
C ALA A 5 -16.02 1.17 -1.78
N VAL A 6 -15.16 0.15 -1.94
CA VAL A 6 -15.59 -1.23 -2.16
C VAL A 6 -16.35 -1.79 -0.95
N VAL A 7 -15.87 -1.53 0.27
CA VAL A 7 -16.56 -1.91 1.50
C VAL A 7 -17.96 -1.28 1.57
N ILE A 8 -18.07 0.03 1.31
CA ILE A 8 -19.35 0.73 1.28
C ILE A 8 -20.27 0.15 0.20
N ALA A 9 -19.76 -0.08 -1.01
CA ALA A 9 -20.54 -0.67 -2.11
C ALA A 9 -21.06 -2.07 -1.75
N ALA A 10 -20.23 -2.92 -1.13
CA ALA A 10 -20.63 -4.25 -0.69
C ALA A 10 -21.69 -4.22 0.43
N ILE A 11 -21.59 -3.26 1.36
CA ILE A 11 -22.61 -3.01 2.38
C ILE A 11 -23.94 -2.60 1.74
N LEU A 12 -23.92 -1.67 0.77
CA LEU A 12 -25.11 -1.22 0.04
C LEU A 12 -25.78 -2.35 -0.76
N GLN A 13 -25.01 -3.33 -1.19
CA GLN A 13 -25.51 -4.50 -1.92
C GLN A 13 -25.90 -5.68 -0.99
N HIS A 14 -25.88 -5.49 0.34
CA HIS A 14 -26.12 -6.53 1.34
C HIS A 14 -25.18 -7.75 1.22
N ARG A 15 -24.02 -7.61 0.58
CA ARG A 15 -23.00 -8.67 0.43
C ARG A 15 -21.90 -8.50 1.49
N SER A 16 -22.24 -8.63 2.78
CA SER A 16 -21.27 -8.50 3.88
C SER A 16 -20.09 -9.50 3.85
N PRO A 17 -20.27 -10.77 3.44
CA PRO A 17 -19.15 -11.73 3.33
C PRO A 17 -18.10 -11.29 2.31
N LEU A 18 -18.53 -10.68 1.19
CA LEU A 18 -17.66 -10.11 0.18
C LEU A 18 -16.78 -8.99 0.75
N ALA A 19 -17.36 -8.10 1.55
CA ALA A 19 -16.64 -6.99 2.19
C ALA A 19 -15.58 -7.51 3.17
N LEU A 20 -15.96 -8.48 4.02
CA LEU A 20 -15.06 -9.06 5.01
C LEU A 20 -13.92 -9.82 4.34
N GLY A 21 -14.24 -10.62 3.31
CA GLY A 21 -13.25 -11.29 2.48
C GLY A 21 -12.28 -10.29 1.83
N ASN A 22 -12.77 -9.21 1.23
CA ASN A 22 -11.91 -8.18 0.67
C ASN A 22 -10.98 -7.53 1.70
N ILE A 23 -11.45 -7.26 2.92
CA ILE A 23 -10.62 -6.68 3.98
C ILE A 23 -9.48 -7.62 4.35
N ILE A 24 -9.77 -8.90 4.60
CA ILE A 24 -8.78 -9.90 4.98
C ILE A 24 -7.82 -10.17 3.83
N GLY A 25 -8.33 -10.42 2.63
CA GLY A 25 -7.52 -10.60 1.43
C GLY A 25 -6.62 -9.40 1.13
N SER A 26 -7.12 -8.17 1.30
CA SER A 26 -6.33 -6.96 1.04
C SER A 26 -5.21 -6.82 2.06
N SER A 27 -5.46 -7.18 3.33
CA SER A 27 -4.42 -7.19 4.35
C SER A 27 -3.29 -8.18 4.05
N ILE A 28 -3.64 -9.37 3.52
CA ILE A 28 -2.69 -10.39 3.06
C ILE A 28 -1.94 -9.89 1.81
N SER A 29 -2.66 -9.38 0.83
CA SER A 29 -2.13 -8.89 -0.45
C SER A 29 -1.19 -7.68 -0.28
N ASN A 30 -1.45 -6.81 0.68
CA ASN A 30 -0.56 -5.70 1.02
C ASN A 30 0.78 -6.20 1.54
N ILE A 31 0.77 -7.17 2.44
CA ILE A 31 2.01 -7.69 3.02
C ILE A 31 2.74 -8.63 2.04
N LEU A 32 2.08 -9.71 1.64
CA LEU A 32 2.71 -10.76 0.83
C LEU A 32 2.88 -10.34 -0.63
N GLY A 33 2.17 -9.31 -1.08
CA GLY A 33 2.26 -8.77 -2.43
C GLY A 33 2.94 -7.40 -2.49
N ALA A 34 2.37 -6.34 -1.92
CA ALA A 34 2.92 -4.99 -2.11
C ALA A 34 4.30 -4.82 -1.46
N PHE A 35 4.42 -5.12 -0.17
CA PHE A 35 5.70 -5.03 0.54
C PHE A 35 6.77 -5.97 -0.02
N SER A 36 6.40 -7.20 -0.38
CA SER A 36 7.33 -8.16 -0.97
C SER A 36 7.84 -7.75 -2.35
N LEU A 37 6.97 -7.18 -3.20
CA LEU A 37 7.39 -6.58 -4.47
C LEU A 37 8.33 -5.40 -4.20
N GLY A 38 8.00 -4.52 -3.27
CA GLY A 38 8.89 -3.41 -2.90
C GLY A 38 10.27 -3.89 -2.42
N LEU A 39 10.35 -4.99 -1.68
CA LEU A 39 11.61 -5.63 -1.29
C LEU A 39 12.40 -6.19 -2.48
N LEU A 40 11.74 -6.76 -3.49
CA LEU A 40 12.39 -7.30 -4.69
C LEU A 40 13.11 -6.21 -5.48
N PHE A 41 12.46 -5.06 -5.63
CA PHE A 41 13.00 -3.92 -6.36
C PHE A 41 13.88 -3.02 -5.49
N GLN A 42 14.11 -3.37 -4.23
CA GLN A 42 14.93 -2.56 -3.35
C GLN A 42 16.38 -2.52 -3.83
N SER A 43 16.91 -1.32 -4.06
CA SER A 43 18.33 -1.09 -4.34
C SER A 43 19.18 -1.60 -3.17
N ALA A 44 20.32 -2.24 -3.46
CA ALA A 44 21.15 -2.85 -2.43
C ALA A 44 21.65 -1.79 -1.42
N PRO A 45 21.74 -2.10 -0.11
CA PRO A 45 22.29 -1.17 0.85
C PRO A 45 23.75 -0.85 0.49
N VAL A 46 24.13 0.42 0.61
CA VAL A 46 25.54 0.82 0.56
C VAL A 46 26.28 0.08 1.66
N LEU A 47 27.40 -0.56 1.31
CA LEU A 47 28.21 -1.38 2.20
C LEU A 47 28.55 -0.61 3.49
N GLY A 48 28.05 -1.05 4.65
CA GLY A 48 28.40 -0.49 5.97
C GLY A 48 27.24 -0.07 6.90
N THR A 49 25.98 -0.08 6.45
CA THR A 49 24.83 0.19 7.34
C THR A 49 24.33 -1.10 8.00
N ALA A 50 24.46 -1.19 9.32
CA ALA A 50 24.12 -2.38 10.11
C ALA A 50 22.60 -2.61 10.28
N ASP A 51 21.74 -1.71 9.80
CA ASP A 51 20.29 -1.84 9.90
C ASP A 51 19.61 -1.35 8.61
N ARG A 52 18.86 -2.23 7.94
CA ARG A 52 18.16 -1.94 6.67
C ARG A 52 16.90 -1.11 6.85
N PHE A 53 16.34 -1.10 8.05
CA PHE A 53 15.09 -0.41 8.39
C PHE A 53 15.25 0.34 9.71
N ASP A 54 14.86 1.61 9.71
CA ASP A 54 14.93 2.46 10.89
C ASP A 54 14.03 1.96 12.03
N THR A 55 14.34 2.38 13.27
CA THR A 55 13.55 2.05 14.46
C THR A 55 12.06 2.38 14.29
N THR A 56 11.74 3.47 13.59
CA THR A 56 10.36 3.88 13.30
C THR A 56 9.61 2.83 12.46
N ALA A 57 10.28 2.22 11.48
CA ALA A 57 9.70 1.15 10.66
C ALA A 57 9.41 -0.12 11.51
N LYS A 58 10.28 -0.44 12.46
CA LYS A 58 10.09 -1.54 13.42
C LYS A 58 8.88 -1.27 14.33
N ILE A 59 8.70 -0.04 14.80
CA ILE A 59 7.54 0.36 15.59
C ILE A 59 6.24 0.24 14.78
N TYR A 60 6.22 0.72 13.53
CA TYR A 60 5.02 0.62 12.68
C TYR A 60 4.62 -0.83 12.40
N THR A 61 5.59 -1.71 12.12
CA THR A 61 5.31 -3.13 11.89
C THR A 61 4.85 -3.85 13.15
N ALA A 62 5.41 -3.51 14.32
CA ALA A 62 4.97 -4.08 15.59
C ALA A 62 3.53 -3.67 15.92
N LEU A 63 3.18 -2.39 15.69
CA LEU A 63 1.82 -1.91 15.86
C LEU A 63 0.85 -2.59 14.90
N ALA A 64 1.23 -2.72 13.62
CA ALA A 64 0.41 -3.41 12.62
C ALA A 64 0.18 -4.89 13.00
N PHE A 65 1.20 -5.58 13.52
CA PHE A 65 1.06 -6.95 14.00
C PHE A 65 0.14 -7.07 15.21
N LEU A 66 0.24 -6.15 16.18
CA LEU A 66 -0.65 -6.09 17.34
C LEU A 66 -2.11 -5.90 16.90
N ILE A 67 -2.36 -4.94 16.03
CA ILE A 67 -3.71 -4.65 15.52
C ILE A 67 -4.25 -5.85 14.72
N THR A 68 -3.40 -6.49 13.92
CA THR A 68 -3.79 -7.70 13.19
C THR A 68 -4.16 -8.84 14.14
N SER A 69 -3.39 -9.02 15.22
CA SER A 69 -3.68 -10.04 16.23
C SER A 69 -5.02 -9.77 16.94
N ILE A 70 -5.32 -8.52 17.27
CA ILE A 70 -6.60 -8.12 17.86
C ILE A 70 -7.75 -8.38 16.87
N ALA A 71 -7.62 -7.93 15.62
CA ALA A 71 -8.66 -8.10 14.59
C ALA A 71 -8.93 -9.58 14.29
N VAL A 72 -7.88 -10.39 14.12
CA VAL A 72 -7.99 -11.84 13.93
C VAL A 72 -8.66 -12.48 15.15
N GLY A 73 -8.28 -12.10 16.37
CA GLY A 73 -8.91 -12.59 17.59
C GLY A 73 -10.41 -12.26 17.65
N VAL A 74 -10.79 -11.02 17.34
CA VAL A 74 -12.20 -10.59 17.29
C VAL A 74 -13.01 -11.42 16.31
N ILE A 75 -12.48 -11.68 15.12
CA ILE A 75 -13.16 -12.48 14.09
C ILE A 75 -13.20 -13.96 14.50
N TYR A 76 -12.10 -14.49 15.05
CA TYR A 76 -11.97 -15.88 15.46
C TYR A 76 -12.95 -16.26 16.58
N PHE A 77 -13.08 -15.42 17.60
CA PHE A 77 -14.00 -15.63 18.72
C PHE A 77 -15.44 -15.21 18.43
N ASP A 78 -15.76 -14.82 17.20
CA ASP A 78 -17.10 -14.37 16.77
C ASP A 78 -17.66 -13.19 17.59
N VAL A 79 -16.76 -12.31 18.07
CA VAL A 79 -17.13 -11.13 18.89
C VAL A 79 -17.31 -9.89 18.01
N LEU A 80 -17.38 -10.07 16.69
CA LEU A 80 -17.55 -8.99 15.72
C LEU A 80 -19.00 -8.50 15.71
N ASN A 81 -19.35 -7.72 16.73
CA ASN A 81 -20.65 -7.09 16.89
C ASN A 81 -20.55 -5.57 16.69
N ARG A 82 -21.71 -4.90 16.72
CA ARG A 82 -21.79 -3.44 16.53
C ARG A 82 -20.95 -2.65 17.53
N ILE A 83 -20.86 -3.12 18.78
CA ILE A 83 -20.07 -2.48 19.84
C ILE A 83 -18.58 -2.60 19.52
N THR A 84 -18.11 -3.80 19.19
CA THR A 84 -16.74 -4.05 18.76
C THR A 84 -16.40 -3.21 17.53
N GLY A 85 -17.34 -3.05 16.60
CA GLY A 85 -17.20 -2.15 15.45
C GLY A 85 -16.98 -0.68 15.84
N VAL A 86 -17.78 -0.15 16.77
CA VAL A 86 -17.59 1.22 17.31
C VAL A 86 -16.23 1.36 17.99
N VAL A 87 -15.82 0.35 18.76
CA VAL A 87 -14.51 0.33 19.42
C VAL A 87 -13.38 0.37 18.38
N LEU A 88 -13.45 -0.44 17.32
CA LEU A 88 -12.43 -0.45 16.25
C LEU A 88 -12.32 0.92 15.54
N VAL A 89 -13.45 1.55 15.21
CA VAL A 89 -13.47 2.89 14.60
C VAL A 89 -12.92 3.96 15.55
N ALA A 90 -13.27 3.87 16.84
CA ALA A 90 -12.75 4.77 17.86
C ALA A 90 -11.23 4.60 18.04
N THR A 91 -10.74 3.35 18.09
CA THR A 91 -9.30 3.05 18.12
C THR A 91 -8.57 3.63 16.92
N PHE A 92 -9.13 3.52 15.72
CA PHE A 92 -8.54 4.14 14.53
C PHE A 92 -8.50 5.68 14.63
N THR A 93 -9.56 6.29 15.15
CA THR A 93 -9.63 7.74 15.34
C THR A 93 -8.60 8.22 16.36
N ILE A 94 -8.44 7.49 17.47
CA ILE A 94 -7.40 7.74 18.48
C ILE A 94 -6.00 7.56 17.88
N TYR A 95 -5.80 6.54 17.05
CA TYR A 95 -4.53 6.32 16.34
C TYR A 95 -4.15 7.51 15.44
N ILE A 96 -5.08 8.00 14.62
CA ILE A 96 -4.87 9.18 13.78
C ILE A 96 -4.63 10.43 14.63
N ALA A 97 -5.41 10.63 15.69
CA ALA A 97 -5.24 11.76 16.60
C ALA A 97 -3.89 11.72 17.32
N SER A 98 -3.41 10.53 17.70
CA SER A 98 -2.10 10.33 18.32
C SER A 98 -0.95 10.67 17.36
N ILE A 99 -1.03 10.25 16.11
CA ILE A 99 -0.04 10.62 15.08
C ILE A 99 -0.07 12.12 14.83
N ALA A 100 -1.25 12.71 14.66
CA ALA A 100 -1.40 14.14 14.46
C ALA A 100 -0.81 14.92 15.65
N TYR A 101 -1.15 14.52 16.88
CA TYR A 101 -0.61 15.12 18.10
C TYR A 101 0.92 15.03 18.17
N ALA A 102 1.49 13.87 17.84
CA ALA A 102 2.94 13.67 17.79
C ALA A 102 3.62 14.59 16.76
N MET A 103 3.00 14.79 15.60
CA MET A 103 3.48 15.75 14.59
C MET A 103 3.35 17.21 15.07
N TYR A 104 2.24 17.58 15.71
CA TYR A 104 2.02 18.94 16.21
C TYR A 104 2.94 19.33 17.37
N HIS A 105 3.27 18.39 18.26
CA HIS A 105 4.11 18.65 19.43
C HIS A 105 5.61 18.49 19.15
N GLY A 106 6.02 18.30 17.89
CA GLY A 106 7.43 18.32 17.50
C GLY A 106 8.28 17.30 18.25
N VAL A 107 7.72 16.11 18.53
CA VAL A 107 8.57 15.00 18.98
C VAL A 107 9.51 14.70 17.82
N ASN A 108 10.80 14.96 18.02
CA ASN A 108 11.89 14.60 17.11
C ASN A 108 11.92 13.08 16.93
N ILE A 109 11.01 12.55 16.12
CA ILE A 109 11.24 11.31 15.42
C ILE A 109 12.34 11.67 14.42
N PRO A 110 13.53 11.03 14.47
CA PRO A 110 14.52 11.23 13.43
C PRO A 110 13.91 10.69 12.13
N VAL A 111 13.28 11.58 11.37
CA VAL A 111 13.10 11.41 9.94
C VAL A 111 14.52 11.47 9.39
N SER A 112 15.08 10.30 9.07
CA SER A 112 16.33 10.20 8.31
C SER A 112 16.24 11.15 7.13
N ASP A 113 17.18 12.09 7.06
CA ASP A 113 17.39 12.98 5.94
C ASP A 113 17.37 12.17 4.63
N SER A 114 16.28 12.27 3.87
CA SER A 114 16.16 11.72 2.52
C SER A 114 15.32 12.64 1.65
N ASP A 115 15.50 13.94 1.82
CA ASP A 115 14.96 14.95 0.92
C ASP A 115 16.06 15.42 -0.03
N SER A 116 16.33 14.60 -1.05
CA SER A 116 16.89 15.10 -2.30
C SER A 116 16.46 14.21 -3.46
N GLU A 117 15.15 14.23 -3.73
CA GLU A 117 14.62 13.81 -5.02
C GLU A 117 15.27 14.67 -6.12
N SER A 118 16.27 14.08 -6.79
CA SER A 118 16.77 14.52 -8.07
C SER A 118 15.83 13.94 -9.12
N ASP A 119 14.70 14.61 -9.35
CA ASP A 119 13.78 14.29 -10.43
C ASP A 119 14.45 14.56 -11.78
N ASP A 120 15.21 13.59 -12.27
CA ASP A 120 15.75 13.58 -13.63
C ASP A 120 14.74 12.93 -14.58
N ASN A 121 13.61 13.60 -14.79
CA ASN A 121 12.72 13.29 -15.90
C ASN A 121 13.22 14.03 -17.13
N SER A 122 14.06 13.34 -17.91
CA SER A 122 14.38 13.69 -19.29
C SER A 122 13.12 13.48 -20.13
N ASP A 123 12.41 14.58 -20.37
CA ASP A 123 11.32 14.65 -21.35
C ASP A 123 11.93 14.53 -22.75
N SER A 124 11.71 13.39 -23.39
CA SER A 124 12.17 13.08 -24.74
C SER A 124 11.02 13.27 -25.74
N GLY A 125 11.19 14.22 -26.67
CA GLY A 125 10.37 14.43 -27.87
C GLY A 125 9.60 15.74 -27.81
N ILE A 126 9.63 16.65 -28.78
CA ILE A 126 9.82 16.51 -30.23
C ILE A 126 10.58 17.75 -30.71
N GLY A 127 11.60 17.53 -31.55
CA GLY A 127 12.31 18.60 -32.25
C GLY A 127 11.46 19.17 -33.39
N GLU A 128 11.41 20.50 -33.46
CA GLU A 128 11.16 21.22 -34.71
C GLU A 128 12.45 21.98 -35.02
N ASP A 129 13.10 21.54 -36.09
CA ASP A 129 14.19 22.23 -36.76
C ASP A 129 13.66 23.57 -37.30
N ASP A 130 14.35 24.67 -37.03
CA ASP A 130 14.42 25.76 -38.00
C ASP A 130 15.83 26.37 -37.99
N ASP A 131 16.31 26.53 -39.20
CA ASP A 131 17.70 26.66 -39.62
C ASP A 131 17.90 28.11 -40.10
N THR A 132 18.82 28.88 -39.52
CA THR A 132 19.33 30.10 -40.15
C THR A 132 20.76 30.44 -39.70
N THR A 133 21.71 29.96 -40.50
CA THR A 133 22.99 30.56 -40.97
C THR A 133 23.39 31.99 -40.54
N GLY A 134 24.66 32.15 -40.10
CA GLY A 134 25.44 33.40 -40.22
C GLY A 134 26.70 33.47 -39.31
N PRO A 135 27.87 34.02 -39.75
CA PRO A 135 29.17 33.35 -39.59
C PRO A 135 30.08 33.78 -38.43
N ALA A 136 31.08 32.93 -38.21
CA ALA A 136 32.19 33.04 -37.29
C ALA A 136 33.02 34.33 -37.40
N THR A 137 33.47 34.83 -36.26
CA THR A 137 34.73 35.57 -36.16
C THR A 137 35.53 34.95 -35.02
N GLU A 138 36.59 34.23 -35.38
CA GLU A 138 37.64 33.80 -34.48
C GLU A 138 38.42 35.02 -33.98
N THR A 139 38.59 35.15 -32.68
CA THR A 139 39.90 35.54 -32.10
C THR A 139 40.02 34.89 -30.72
N SER A 140 41.00 34.00 -30.58
CA SER A 140 41.55 33.56 -29.30
C SER A 140 43.06 33.58 -29.44
N PRO A 141 43.80 33.94 -28.39
CA PRO A 141 44.55 32.88 -27.72
C PRO A 141 44.65 32.99 -26.19
N LEU A 142 44.33 31.86 -25.55
CA LEU A 142 45.02 31.17 -24.45
C LEU A 142 45.12 31.71 -22.99
N LEU A 143 44.55 30.86 -22.11
CA LEU A 143 44.99 30.34 -20.80
C LEU A 143 44.29 30.82 -19.51
N HIS A 144 43.53 29.85 -18.97
CA HIS A 144 42.75 29.75 -17.73
C HIS A 144 43.46 30.16 -16.41
N PRO A 145 42.68 30.61 -15.41
CA PRO A 145 42.20 29.65 -14.40
C PRO A 145 40.73 29.29 -14.61
N THR A 146 40.42 28.00 -14.53
CA THR A 146 39.07 27.46 -14.72
C THR A 146 38.30 27.66 -13.45
N ASP A 147 37.66 28.82 -13.31
CA ASP A 147 36.44 28.85 -12.51
C ASP A 147 35.48 27.86 -13.16
N PRO A 148 34.95 26.87 -12.42
CA PRO A 148 33.94 25.98 -12.96
C PRO A 148 32.79 26.86 -13.48
N PRO A 149 32.24 26.59 -14.67
CA PRO A 149 31.10 27.36 -15.17
C PRO A 149 30.03 27.35 -14.07
N PRO A 150 29.37 28.49 -13.77
CA PRO A 150 28.30 28.48 -12.78
C PRO A 150 27.34 27.40 -13.23
N ALA A 151 27.14 26.40 -12.37
CA ALA A 151 26.19 25.32 -12.60
C ALA A 151 24.93 26.00 -13.14
N ARG A 152 24.48 25.63 -14.35
CA ARG A 152 23.18 26.05 -14.86
C ARG A 152 22.19 25.61 -13.79
N GLN A 153 21.85 26.51 -12.88
CA GLN A 153 20.73 26.37 -11.98
C GLN A 153 19.55 26.42 -12.92
N GLN A 154 19.18 25.24 -13.42
CA GLN A 154 17.94 24.97 -14.09
C GLN A 154 16.89 25.58 -13.18
N ARG A 155 16.36 26.74 -13.57
CA ARG A 155 15.32 27.44 -12.83
C ARG A 155 14.18 26.45 -12.71
N ARG A 156 14.08 25.74 -11.57
CA ARG A 156 12.95 24.87 -11.24
C ARG A 156 11.73 25.76 -11.38
N LYS A 157 10.97 25.59 -12.46
CA LYS A 157 9.72 26.29 -12.69
C LYS A 157 8.86 25.89 -11.49
N HIS A 158 8.69 26.79 -10.53
CA HIS A 158 7.91 26.56 -9.33
C HIS A 158 6.47 26.37 -9.81
N ARG A 159 6.08 25.12 -10.07
CA ARG A 159 4.71 24.82 -10.48
C ARG A 159 3.84 25.17 -9.27
N SER A 160 2.79 25.94 -9.51
CA SER A 160 1.89 26.40 -8.46
C SER A 160 1.40 25.21 -7.63
N LEU A 161 1.25 25.37 -6.31
CA LEU A 161 0.65 24.36 -5.43
C LEU A 161 -0.68 23.83 -5.99
N LEU A 162 -1.43 24.68 -6.70
CA LEU A 162 -2.67 24.33 -7.39
C LEU A 162 -2.45 23.23 -8.46
N TYR A 163 -1.32 23.24 -9.18
CA TYR A 163 -0.97 22.20 -10.15
C TYR A 163 -0.81 20.83 -9.48
N HIS A 164 -0.05 20.75 -8.39
CA HIS A 164 0.14 19.51 -7.64
C HIS A 164 -1.16 19.01 -7.01
N ILE A 165 -1.97 19.92 -6.43
CA ILE A 165 -3.29 19.59 -5.88
C ILE A 165 -4.21 19.05 -6.99
N THR A 166 -4.22 19.69 -8.17
CA THR A 166 -5.07 19.26 -9.29
C THR A 166 -4.64 17.87 -9.78
N GLN A 167 -3.34 17.63 -9.93
CA GLN A 167 -2.81 16.34 -10.35
C GLN A 167 -3.12 15.24 -9.33
N LEU A 168 -3.07 15.55 -8.03
CA LEU A 168 -3.46 14.65 -6.95
C LEU A 168 -4.95 14.30 -7.01
N VAL A 169 -5.82 15.30 -7.21
CA VAL A 169 -7.27 15.08 -7.31
C VAL A 169 -7.62 14.25 -8.55
N ILE A 170 -7.04 14.56 -9.71
CA ILE A 170 -7.28 13.80 -10.95
C ILE A 170 -6.80 12.35 -10.78
N GLY A 171 -5.59 12.15 -10.24
CA GLY A 171 -5.06 10.83 -9.96
C GLY A 171 -5.96 10.04 -9.01
N LEU A 172 -6.43 10.67 -7.94
CA LEU A 172 -7.32 10.05 -6.97
C LEU A 172 -8.66 9.62 -7.58
N VAL A 173 -9.27 10.47 -8.41
CA VAL A 173 -10.52 10.15 -9.12
C VAL A 173 -10.31 8.99 -10.09
N ALA A 174 -9.22 9.02 -10.87
CA ALA A 174 -8.89 7.96 -11.83
C ALA A 174 -8.68 6.60 -11.15
N LEU A 175 -7.93 6.57 -10.04
CA LEU A 175 -7.72 5.38 -9.21
C LEU A 175 -9.05 4.83 -8.68
N THR A 176 -9.85 5.70 -8.05
CA THR A 176 -11.14 5.31 -7.47
C THR A 176 -12.11 4.76 -8.52
N LEU A 177 -12.14 5.38 -9.71
CA LEU A 177 -12.98 4.92 -10.82
C LEU A 177 -12.48 3.59 -11.39
N SER A 178 -11.17 3.42 -11.55
CA SER A 178 -10.57 2.16 -12.00
C SER A 178 -10.89 1.01 -11.04
N GLY A 179 -10.71 1.20 -9.74
CA GLY A 179 -11.06 0.22 -8.71
C GLY A 179 -12.54 -0.13 -8.70
N TYR A 180 -13.43 0.85 -8.90
CA TYR A 180 -14.87 0.62 -9.01
C TYR A 180 -15.23 -0.25 -10.23
N VAL A 181 -14.73 0.11 -11.42
CA VAL A 181 -14.97 -0.63 -12.67
C VAL A 181 -14.42 -2.05 -12.58
N LEU A 182 -13.21 -2.20 -12.02
CA LEU A 182 -12.55 -3.49 -11.86
C LEU A 182 -13.32 -4.39 -10.88
N SER A 183 -13.75 -3.85 -9.74
CA SER A 183 -14.58 -4.56 -8.76
C SER A 183 -15.91 -5.03 -9.36
N HIS A 184 -16.60 -4.15 -10.08
CA HIS A 184 -17.90 -4.47 -10.71
C HIS A 184 -17.78 -5.50 -11.85
N SER A 185 -16.73 -5.39 -12.65
CA SER A 185 -16.46 -6.35 -13.72
C SER A 185 -16.08 -7.71 -13.13
N ALA A 186 -15.23 -7.71 -12.10
CA ALA A 186 -14.79 -8.92 -11.43
C ALA A 186 -15.94 -9.62 -10.69
N SER A 187 -16.90 -8.88 -10.09
CA SER A 187 -18.09 -9.50 -9.47
C SER A 187 -18.98 -10.20 -10.50
N SER A 188 -19.11 -9.63 -11.70
CA SER A 188 -19.87 -10.25 -12.79
C SER A 188 -19.22 -11.55 -13.30
N ILE A 189 -17.88 -11.58 -13.33
CA ILE A 189 -17.10 -12.79 -13.65
C ILE A 189 -17.23 -13.83 -12.53
N ALA A 190 -17.23 -13.41 -11.27
CA ALA A 190 -17.38 -14.31 -10.12
C ALA A 190 -18.74 -15.00 -10.10
N ASP A 191 -19.82 -14.24 -10.36
CA ASP A 191 -21.17 -14.78 -10.48
C ASP A 191 -21.25 -15.81 -11.63
N SER A 192 -20.49 -15.60 -12.72
CA SER A 192 -20.39 -16.55 -13.84
C SER A 192 -19.54 -17.80 -13.52
N LEU A 193 -18.60 -17.69 -12.57
CA LEU A 193 -17.70 -18.78 -12.15
C LEU A 193 -18.22 -19.55 -10.92
N HIS A 194 -19.42 -19.22 -10.41
CA HIS A 194 -20.04 -19.83 -9.22
C HIS A 194 -19.14 -19.79 -7.97
N LEU A 195 -18.29 -18.76 -7.85
CA LEU A 195 -17.43 -18.60 -6.68
C LEU A 195 -18.21 -18.03 -5.50
N SER A 196 -17.88 -18.47 -4.27
CA SER A 196 -18.36 -17.80 -3.05
C SER A 196 -17.93 -16.32 -3.05
N GLY A 197 -18.81 -15.45 -2.57
CA GLY A 197 -18.52 -14.02 -2.43
C GLY A 197 -17.30 -13.76 -1.53
N THR A 198 -17.07 -14.61 -0.52
CA THR A 198 -15.92 -14.51 0.39
C THR A 198 -14.62 -14.80 -0.34
N VAL A 199 -14.53 -15.93 -1.05
CA VAL A 199 -13.32 -16.35 -1.80
C VAL A 199 -12.97 -15.33 -2.88
N PHE A 200 -13.98 -14.85 -3.61
CA PHE A 200 -13.79 -13.80 -4.60
C PHE A 200 -13.29 -12.49 -3.97
N GLY A 201 -13.84 -12.12 -2.81
CA GLY A 201 -13.37 -11.00 -1.99
C GLY A 201 -11.91 -11.15 -1.59
N VAL A 202 -11.55 -12.30 -1.04
CA VAL A 202 -10.20 -12.57 -0.50
C VAL A 202 -9.13 -12.64 -1.59
N THR A 203 -9.47 -13.05 -2.81
CA THR A 203 -8.48 -13.30 -3.88
C THR A 203 -8.48 -12.21 -4.95
N ILE A 204 -9.51 -12.18 -5.80
CA ILE A 204 -9.53 -11.37 -7.02
C ILE A 204 -9.77 -9.90 -6.66
N LEU A 205 -10.77 -9.63 -5.81
CA LEU A 205 -11.14 -8.27 -5.44
C LEU A 205 -10.04 -7.60 -4.60
N SER A 206 -9.45 -8.33 -3.65
CA SER A 206 -8.34 -7.82 -2.85
C SER A 206 -7.08 -7.57 -3.69
N PHE A 207 -6.75 -8.45 -4.63
CA PHE A 207 -5.62 -8.26 -5.53
C PHE A 207 -5.82 -7.01 -6.38
N ALA A 208 -7.01 -6.85 -6.97
CA ALA A 208 -7.39 -5.70 -7.78
C ALA A 208 -7.26 -4.38 -7.02
N THR A 209 -7.84 -4.31 -5.81
CA THR A 209 -7.87 -3.08 -4.99
C THR A 209 -6.56 -2.74 -4.29
N THR A 210 -5.54 -3.60 -4.43
CA THR A 210 -4.19 -3.39 -3.89
C THR A 210 -3.14 -3.19 -4.99
N LEU A 211 -3.54 -3.18 -6.27
CA LEU A 211 -2.63 -2.90 -7.38
C LEU A 211 -1.95 -1.53 -7.28
N PRO A 212 -2.66 -0.42 -6.96
CA PRO A 212 -2.01 0.88 -6.81
C PRO A 212 -0.95 0.89 -5.70
N GLU A 213 -1.23 0.24 -4.57
CA GLU A 213 -0.31 0.10 -3.45
C GLU A 213 0.92 -0.73 -3.82
N LYS A 214 0.76 -1.79 -4.62
CA LYS A 214 1.89 -2.56 -5.16
C LYS A 214 2.78 -1.69 -6.03
N LEU A 215 2.21 -0.84 -6.88
CA LEU A 215 2.98 0.09 -7.71
C LEU A 215 3.77 1.09 -6.85
N VAL A 216 3.11 1.70 -5.85
CA VAL A 216 3.78 2.61 -4.91
C VAL A 216 4.90 1.90 -4.17
N ALA A 217 4.68 0.68 -3.68
CA ALA A 217 5.69 -0.10 -2.97
C ALA A 217 6.90 -0.45 -3.85
N VAL A 218 6.67 -0.84 -5.12
CA VAL A 218 7.74 -1.06 -6.09
C VAL A 218 8.56 0.21 -6.32
N LEU A 219 7.89 1.35 -6.52
CA LEU A 219 8.55 2.64 -6.75
C LEU A 219 9.35 3.10 -5.52
N SER A 220 8.77 3.00 -4.31
CA SER A 220 9.47 3.31 -3.06
C SER A 220 10.67 2.40 -2.84
N GLY A 221 10.53 1.10 -3.12
CA GLY A 221 11.63 0.13 -3.07
C GLY A 221 12.76 0.49 -4.04
N ALA A 222 12.43 0.72 -5.31
CA ALA A 222 13.39 1.08 -6.36
C ALA A 222 14.17 2.35 -6.02
N ARG A 223 13.49 3.36 -5.43
CA ARG A 223 14.10 4.62 -4.96
C ARG A 223 14.90 4.49 -3.66
N GLY A 224 14.95 3.32 -3.04
CA GLY A 224 15.68 3.10 -1.78
C GLY A 224 14.93 3.55 -0.51
N HIS A 225 13.69 4.01 -0.62
CA HIS A 225 12.86 4.49 0.49
C HIS A 225 12.15 3.33 1.22
N GLY A 226 12.92 2.43 1.81
CA GLY A 226 12.40 1.24 2.50
C GLY A 226 11.51 1.56 3.70
N SER A 227 11.81 2.62 4.44
CA SER A 227 11.01 3.08 5.60
C SER A 227 9.62 3.57 5.18
N ILE A 228 9.52 4.30 4.07
CA ILE A 228 8.25 4.77 3.49
C ILE A 228 7.39 3.59 3.06
N MET A 229 7.98 2.61 2.37
CA MET A 229 7.30 1.38 1.96
C MET A 229 6.70 0.63 3.16
N VAL A 230 7.49 0.48 4.24
CA VAL A 230 7.03 -0.19 5.47
C VAL A 230 5.90 0.60 6.13
N ALA A 231 6.05 1.92 6.27
CA ALA A 231 5.03 2.77 6.88
C ALA A 231 3.71 2.74 6.09
N SER A 232 3.79 2.75 4.75
CA SER A 232 2.62 2.62 3.87
C SER A 232 1.92 1.27 4.05
N THR A 233 2.68 0.17 4.03
CA THR A 233 2.12 -1.18 4.19
C THR A 233 1.46 -1.36 5.56
N ALA A 234 2.15 -0.95 6.62
CA ALA A 234 1.66 -1.02 7.99
C ALA A 234 0.40 -0.16 8.17
N GLY A 235 0.43 1.10 7.69
CA GLY A 235 -0.69 2.04 7.79
C GLY A 235 -1.94 1.54 7.06
N SER A 236 -1.79 1.00 5.85
CA SER A 236 -2.91 0.42 5.09
C SER A 236 -3.54 -0.78 5.80
N ASN A 237 -2.74 -1.66 6.41
CA ASN A 237 -3.28 -2.79 7.17
C ASN A 237 -3.97 -2.34 8.46
N VAL A 238 -3.42 -1.35 9.16
CA VAL A 238 -4.10 -0.73 10.30
C VAL A 238 -5.43 -0.15 9.88
N PHE A 239 -5.47 0.62 8.79
CA PHE A 239 -6.71 1.20 8.24
C PHE A 239 -7.77 0.14 7.91
N LEU A 240 -7.38 -0.94 7.22
CA LEU A 240 -8.28 -2.02 6.83
C LEU A 240 -8.86 -2.75 8.04
N LEU A 241 -8.01 -3.14 8.99
CA LEU A 241 -8.40 -4.00 10.12
C LEU A 241 -9.05 -3.22 11.26
N THR A 242 -9.02 -1.89 11.24
CA THR A 242 -9.70 -1.04 12.22
C THR A 242 -10.88 -0.29 11.62
N LEU A 243 -10.65 0.65 10.70
CA LEU A 243 -11.73 1.46 10.15
C LEU A 243 -12.65 0.64 9.24
N CYS A 244 -12.13 -0.05 8.23
CA CYS A 244 -12.98 -0.79 7.30
C CYS A 244 -13.70 -1.93 7.99
N LEU A 245 -12.99 -2.74 8.79
CA LEU A 245 -13.60 -3.82 9.57
C LEU A 245 -14.62 -3.29 10.59
N GLY A 246 -14.33 -2.17 11.25
CA GLY A 246 -15.25 -1.53 12.18
C GLY A 246 -16.52 -1.00 11.51
N VAL A 247 -16.39 -0.36 10.34
CA VAL A 247 -17.54 0.10 9.53
C VAL A 247 -18.40 -1.08 9.08
N VAL A 248 -17.79 -2.19 8.63
CA VAL A 248 -18.53 -3.42 8.33
C VAL A 248 -19.29 -3.89 9.56
N ALA A 249 -18.63 -4.06 10.71
CA ALA A 249 -19.27 -4.53 11.94
C ALA A 249 -20.41 -3.63 12.45
N ILE A 250 -20.35 -2.31 12.20
CA ILE A 250 -21.40 -1.36 12.59
C ILE A 250 -22.63 -1.47 11.67
N THR A 251 -22.42 -1.73 10.38
CA THR A 251 -23.42 -1.59 9.32
C THR A 251 -24.02 -2.92 8.89
N SER A 252 -23.22 -3.99 8.87
CA SER A 252 -23.74 -5.33 8.69
C SER A 252 -24.45 -5.75 9.97
N SER A 253 -25.75 -6.00 9.87
CA SER A 253 -26.45 -6.82 10.87
C SER A 253 -25.98 -8.26 10.70
N MET A 254 -24.73 -8.55 11.05
CA MET A 254 -24.23 -9.92 11.11
C MET A 254 -25.03 -10.63 12.19
N PRO A 255 -25.84 -11.65 11.85
CA PRO A 255 -26.56 -12.41 12.86
C PRO A 255 -25.54 -13.01 13.83
N PRO A 256 -25.70 -12.82 15.15
CA PRO A 256 -24.91 -13.57 16.11
C PRO A 256 -25.29 -15.03 15.94
N SER A 257 -24.34 -15.87 15.53
CA SER A 257 -24.49 -17.33 15.44
C SER A 257 -25.67 -17.85 14.58
N GLY A 258 -25.40 -18.25 13.33
CA GLY A 258 -26.39 -19.02 12.57
C GLY A 258 -25.97 -19.45 11.17
N VAL A 259 -25.35 -20.64 11.09
CA VAL A 259 -25.42 -21.61 9.98
C VAL A 259 -25.25 -21.07 8.54
N GLY A 260 -24.06 -21.29 7.96
CA GLY A 260 -23.85 -21.22 6.51
C GLY A 260 -22.39 -20.97 6.17
N GLY A 261 -21.78 -21.86 5.37
CA GLY A 261 -20.34 -21.92 5.06
C GLY A 261 -19.77 -20.77 4.23
N ASP A 262 -20.15 -19.52 4.51
CA ASP A 262 -19.66 -18.30 3.86
C ASP A 262 -18.97 -17.37 4.87
N ARG A 263 -18.17 -17.98 5.76
CA ARG A 263 -17.26 -17.28 6.69
C ARG A 263 -15.88 -17.21 6.07
N VAL A 264 -15.13 -16.16 6.38
CA VAL A 264 -13.68 -16.17 6.16
C VAL A 264 -13.10 -17.40 6.85
N ALA A 265 -12.40 -18.22 6.08
CA ALA A 265 -11.93 -19.51 6.55
C ALA A 265 -10.91 -19.31 7.68
N MET A 266 -10.86 -20.25 8.63
CA MET A 266 -9.79 -20.27 9.64
C MET A 266 -8.40 -20.28 8.99
N PHE A 267 -8.32 -20.83 7.77
CA PHE A 267 -7.15 -20.75 6.91
C PHE A 267 -6.78 -19.29 6.53
N GLU A 268 -7.72 -18.51 6.01
CA GLU A 268 -7.49 -17.11 5.60
C GLU A 268 -7.07 -16.23 6.80
N LEU A 269 -7.70 -16.42 7.96
CA LEU A 269 -7.28 -15.76 9.22
C LEU A 269 -5.87 -16.16 9.64
N GLY A 270 -5.53 -17.45 9.51
CA GLY A 270 -4.18 -17.96 9.76
C GLY A 270 -3.15 -17.33 8.81
N VAL A 271 -3.47 -17.19 7.52
CA VAL A 271 -2.61 -16.53 6.53
C VAL A 271 -2.46 -15.03 6.83
N ALA A 272 -3.53 -14.35 7.23
CA ALA A 272 -3.47 -12.94 7.63
C ALA A 272 -2.55 -12.73 8.86
N TRP A 273 -2.70 -13.57 9.89
CA TRP A 273 -1.85 -13.46 11.08
C TRP A 273 -0.39 -13.83 10.80
N THR A 274 -0.15 -14.93 10.07
CA THR A 274 1.21 -15.37 9.72
C THR A 274 1.90 -14.39 8.79
N SER A 275 1.21 -13.80 7.81
CA SER A 275 1.78 -12.75 6.97
C SER A 275 2.18 -11.52 7.79
N ALA A 276 1.35 -11.06 8.73
CA ALA A 276 1.71 -9.97 9.64
C ALA A 276 2.91 -10.30 10.55
N ALA A 277 3.03 -11.55 11.02
CA ALA A 277 4.19 -12.00 11.77
C ALA A 277 5.46 -11.99 10.91
N VAL A 278 5.38 -12.51 9.68
CA VAL A 278 6.52 -12.52 8.74
C VAL A 278 6.90 -11.09 8.34
N PHE A 279 5.94 -10.18 8.18
CA PHE A 279 6.20 -8.76 7.93
C PHE A 279 7.02 -8.13 9.05
N LEU A 280 6.59 -8.31 10.31
CA LEU A 280 7.33 -7.85 11.48
C LEU A 280 8.73 -8.46 11.51
N LEU A 281 8.85 -9.77 11.32
CA LEU A 281 10.13 -10.47 11.31
C LEU A 281 11.05 -9.93 10.21
N THR A 282 10.53 -9.74 9.01
CA THR A 282 11.28 -9.25 7.86
C THR A 282 11.82 -7.84 8.13
N VAL A 283 11.07 -6.97 8.78
CA VAL A 283 11.54 -5.61 9.09
C VAL A 283 12.52 -5.61 10.28
N VAL A 284 12.26 -6.41 11.33
CA VAL A 284 13.13 -6.48 12.51
C VAL A 284 14.50 -7.08 12.18
N PHE A 285 14.54 -8.12 11.34
CA PHE A 285 15.77 -8.81 10.94
C PHE A 285 16.42 -8.21 9.68
N GLY A 286 15.90 -7.12 9.13
CA GLY A 286 16.51 -6.47 7.97
C GLY A 286 16.44 -7.30 6.69
N GLY A 287 15.30 -7.93 6.43
CA GLY A 287 15.05 -8.78 5.27
C GLY A 287 15.37 -8.09 3.95
N GLY A 288 16.01 -8.86 3.06
CA GLY A 288 16.45 -8.41 1.73
C GLY A 288 15.57 -8.90 0.59
N ARG A 289 16.10 -8.78 -0.64
CA ARG A 289 15.44 -9.26 -1.86
C ARG A 289 15.01 -10.73 -1.77
N ILE A 290 15.81 -11.57 -1.10
CA ILE A 290 15.52 -13.00 -0.91
C ILE A 290 14.25 -13.20 -0.08
N ALA A 291 14.05 -12.40 0.98
CA ALA A 291 12.80 -12.41 1.74
C ALA A 291 11.62 -11.98 0.86
N GLY A 292 11.83 -10.96 0.00
CA GLY A 292 10.86 -10.55 -1.01
C GLY A 292 10.45 -11.67 -1.97
N VAL A 293 11.40 -12.44 -2.51
CA VAL A 293 11.11 -13.61 -3.36
C VAL A 293 10.27 -14.64 -2.60
N GLY A 294 10.66 -14.98 -1.37
CA GLY A 294 9.94 -15.95 -0.55
C GLY A 294 8.50 -15.50 -0.24
N LEU A 295 8.31 -14.22 0.08
CA LEU A 295 7.00 -13.63 0.34
C LEU A 295 6.10 -13.60 -0.91
N VAL A 296 6.64 -13.22 -2.08
CA VAL A 296 5.89 -13.27 -3.35
C VAL A 296 5.51 -14.71 -3.69
N ALA A 297 6.43 -15.66 -3.54
CA ALA A 297 6.14 -17.07 -3.77
C ALA A 297 5.02 -17.57 -2.84
N ALA A 298 5.06 -17.18 -1.56
CA ALA A 298 4.00 -17.48 -0.61
C ALA A 298 2.66 -16.83 -1.01
N TYR A 299 2.66 -15.61 -1.54
CA TYR A 299 1.45 -14.95 -2.04
C TYR A 299 0.84 -15.69 -3.23
N VAL A 300 1.66 -16.05 -4.22
CA VAL A 300 1.20 -16.80 -5.39
C VAL A 300 0.68 -18.18 -4.98
N ALA A 301 1.38 -18.87 -4.08
CA ALA A 301 0.93 -20.14 -3.54
C ALA A 301 -0.41 -20.00 -2.80
N PHE A 302 -0.59 -18.95 -2.00
CA PHE A 302 -1.85 -18.63 -1.34
C PHE A 302 -2.98 -18.45 -2.36
N LEU A 303 -2.80 -17.60 -3.38
CA LEU A 303 -3.83 -17.37 -4.41
C LEU A 303 -4.19 -18.65 -5.17
N VAL A 304 -3.20 -19.47 -5.53
CA VAL A 304 -3.43 -20.73 -6.24
C VAL A 304 -4.16 -21.73 -5.35
N LEU A 305 -3.76 -21.86 -4.08
CA LEU A 305 -4.39 -22.77 -3.13
C LEU A 305 -5.83 -22.35 -2.87
N GLU A 306 -6.08 -21.07 -2.62
CA GLU A 306 -7.43 -20.53 -2.38
C GLU A 306 -8.35 -20.78 -3.59
N LEU A 307 -7.89 -20.46 -4.80
CA LEU A 307 -8.65 -20.67 -6.03
C LEU A 307 -8.84 -22.14 -6.44
N THR A 308 -7.98 -23.05 -5.97
CA THR A 308 -8.05 -24.48 -6.33
C THR A 308 -8.83 -25.29 -5.30
N VAL A 309 -8.65 -24.98 -4.01
CA VAL A 309 -9.24 -25.71 -2.90
C VAL A 309 -10.66 -25.22 -2.59
N TYR A 310 -10.90 -23.91 -2.61
CA TYR A 310 -12.21 -23.32 -2.25
C TYR A 310 -13.11 -22.98 -3.45
N ARG A 311 -12.69 -23.36 -4.67
CA ARG A 311 -13.56 -23.37 -5.86
C ARG A 311 -14.50 -24.60 -5.90
N ARG A 312 -14.33 -25.57 -4.98
CA ARG A 312 -15.20 -26.75 -4.83
C ARG A 312 -16.16 -26.57 -3.67
#